data_AF-A0A0N4VRB7-F1
#
_entry.id   AF-A0A0N4VRB7-F1
#
_cell.length_a   1.000
_cell.length_b   1.000
_cell.length_c   1.000
_cell.angle_alpha   90.00
_cell.angle_beta   90.00
_cell.angle_gamma   90.00
#
_symmetry.space_group_name_H-M   'P 1'
#
loop_
_entity.id
_entity.type
_entity.pdbx_description
1 polymer ?
#
loop_
_entity_poly.entity_id
_entity_poly.type
_entity_poly.pdbx_seq_one_letter_code
_entity_poly.pdbx_strand_id
1 'polypeptide(L)'
;MSGDIPLKPHIATSALEVTGHTPMVYLNKVTQGCCAKVAVKLEYMNPTCSAKDRIAYAMIKEAENEGRITPGMTTIIEATSGTVWGTFI
;
A
#
# COMPACT_ATOMS: atom_id res chain seq x y z
N MET A 1 13.89 -9.66 -5.68
CA MET A 1 13.47 -11.05 -5.90
C MET A 1 11.97 -11.11 -5.64
N SER A 2 11.19 -11.11 -6.71
CA SER A 2 9.72 -11.13 -6.69
C SER A 2 9.24 -12.53 -6.31
N GLY A 3 9.06 -12.78 -5.01
CA GLY A 3 8.33 -13.94 -4.55
C GLY A 3 6.88 -13.52 -4.33
N ASP A 4 5.96 -14.07 -5.11
CA ASP A 4 4.55 -14.10 -4.72
C ASP A 4 4.48 -14.79 -3.37
N ILE A 5 4.31 -14.01 -2.29
CA ILE A 5 4.09 -14.55 -0.97
C ILE A 5 2.70 -15.21 -1.05
N PRO A 6 2.59 -16.54 -0.92
CA PRO A 6 1.28 -17.15 -0.86
C PRO A 6 0.54 -16.50 0.32
N LEU A 7 -0.74 -16.15 0.13
CA LEU A 7 -1.64 -15.72 1.20
C LEU A 7 -1.84 -16.88 2.19
N LYS A 8 -0.76 -17.26 2.89
CA LYS A 8 -0.79 -18.18 4.01
C LYS A 8 -1.33 -17.37 5.19
N PRO A 9 -2.39 -17.83 5.87
CA PRO A 9 -2.84 -17.20 7.08
C PRO A 9 -1.68 -17.22 8.08
N HIS A 10 -1.25 -16.03 8.48
CA HIS A 10 -0.22 -15.80 9.50
C HIS A 10 -0.62 -14.56 10.30
N ILE A 11 -0.17 -14.49 11.55
CA ILE A 11 -0.34 -13.31 12.38
C ILE A 11 0.86 -12.40 12.09
N ALA A 12 0.61 -11.28 11.43
CA ALA A 12 1.65 -10.29 11.12
C ALA A 12 2.12 -9.58 12.38
N THR A 13 3.42 -9.24 12.44
CA THR A 13 3.99 -8.49 13.58
C THR A 13 3.93 -6.98 13.36
N SER A 14 3.75 -6.54 12.12
CA SER A 14 3.58 -5.13 11.73
C SER A 14 2.52 -4.97 10.64
N ALA A 15 1.83 -3.83 10.65
CA ALA A 15 0.91 -3.44 9.57
C ALA A 15 1.62 -3.34 8.19
N LEU A 16 2.94 -3.12 8.18
CA LEU A 16 3.72 -3.07 6.95
C LEU A 16 3.78 -4.42 6.23
N GLU A 17 3.71 -5.55 6.96
CA GLU A 17 3.74 -6.90 6.37
C GLU A 17 2.47 -7.21 5.57
N VAL A 18 1.35 -6.61 5.96
CA VAL A 18 0.05 -6.78 5.29
C VAL A 18 -0.26 -5.66 4.30
N THR A 19 0.66 -4.70 4.13
CA THR A 19 0.53 -3.65 3.13
C THR A 19 0.65 -4.25 1.73
N GLY A 20 -0.24 -3.83 0.83
CA GLY A 20 -0.36 -4.40 -0.49
C GLY A 20 -1.19 -5.67 -0.51
N HIS A 21 -0.86 -6.61 -1.40
CA HIS A 21 -1.61 -7.87 -1.63
C HIS A 21 -3.14 -7.72 -1.71
N THR A 22 -3.61 -6.52 -2.07
CA THR A 22 -5.03 -6.18 -2.12
C THR A 22 -5.74 -6.98 -3.21
N PRO A 23 -6.99 -7.40 -2.99
CA PRO A 23 -7.71 -8.21 -3.96
C PRO A 23 -8.07 -7.39 -5.21
N MET A 24 -8.37 -8.12 -6.28
CA MET A 24 -8.94 -7.57 -7.50
C MET A 24 -10.29 -8.24 -7.76
N VAL A 25 -11.30 -7.44 -8.06
CA VAL A 25 -12.68 -7.93 -8.27
C VAL A 25 -13.23 -7.42 -9.58
N TYR A 26 -14.04 -8.24 -10.26
CA TYR A 26 -14.74 -7.83 -11.46
C TYR A 26 -15.97 -7.00 -11.11
N LEU A 27 -16.19 -5.91 -11.85
CA LEU A 27 -17.44 -5.17 -11.82
C LEU A 27 -18.46 -5.88 -12.70
N ASN A 28 -19.62 -6.22 -12.11
CA ASN A 28 -20.68 -6.97 -12.81
C ASN A 28 -21.92 -6.11 -13.15
N LYS A 29 -22.32 -5.21 -12.24
CA LYS A 29 -23.55 -4.43 -12.38
C LYS A 29 -23.36 -3.14 -13.19
N VAL A 30 -22.33 -2.36 -12.86
CA VAL A 30 -22.06 -1.05 -13.49
C VAL A 30 -21.47 -1.15 -14.91
N THR A 31 -21.09 -2.35 -15.33
CA THR A 31 -20.46 -2.66 -16.62
C THR A 31 -21.40 -3.42 -17.56
N GLN A 32 -22.69 -3.52 -17.23
CA GLN A 32 -23.67 -4.19 -18.09
C GLN A 32 -23.74 -3.50 -19.45
N GLY A 33 -23.69 -4.29 -20.53
CA GLY A 33 -23.65 -3.79 -21.91
C GLY A 33 -22.27 -3.36 -22.40
N CYS A 34 -21.23 -3.41 -21.55
CA CYS A 34 -19.86 -3.14 -21.96
C CYS A 34 -19.27 -4.35 -22.71
N CYS A 35 -18.54 -4.11 -23.80
CA CYS A 35 -17.90 -5.17 -24.59
C CYS A 35 -16.64 -5.77 -23.93
N ALA A 36 -16.27 -5.27 -22.74
CA ALA A 36 -15.04 -5.64 -22.04
C ALA A 36 -15.30 -5.97 -20.57
N LYS A 37 -14.41 -6.78 -19.99
CA LYS A 37 -14.39 -7.05 -18.55
C LYS A 37 -13.63 -5.93 -17.84
N VAL A 38 -14.25 -5.31 -16.84
CA VAL A 38 -13.59 -4.31 -15.99
C VAL A 38 -13.32 -4.93 -14.64
N ALA A 39 -12.06 -4.90 -14.21
CA ALA A 39 -11.63 -5.31 -12.88
C ALA A 39 -11.16 -4.08 -12.10
N VAL A 40 -11.39 -4.08 -10.79
CA VAL A 40 -10.93 -3.03 -9.88
C VAL A 40 -10.00 -3.61 -8.83
N LYS A 41 -8.88 -2.92 -8.62
CA LYS A 41 -7.91 -3.22 -7.56
C LYS A 41 -8.34 -2.51 -6.28
N LEU A 42 -8.62 -3.26 -5.21
CA LEU A 42 -9.21 -2.72 -3.99
C LEU A 42 -8.15 -2.15 -3.03
N GLU A 43 -7.47 -1.08 -3.44
CA GLU A 43 -6.40 -0.43 -2.66
C GLU A 43 -6.89 0.22 -1.34
N TYR A 44 -8.21 0.36 -1.14
CA TYR A 44 -8.75 0.77 0.16
C TYR A 44 -8.61 -0.34 1.23
N MET A 45 -8.18 -1.55 0.87
CA MET A 45 -7.96 -2.64 1.83
C MET A 45 -6.53 -2.66 2.40
N ASN A 46 -5.69 -1.67 2.05
CA ASN A 46 -4.44 -1.44 2.77
C ASN A 46 -4.73 -0.93 4.21
N PRO A 47 -3.79 -1.04 5.16
CA PRO A 47 -3.99 -0.69 6.57
C PRO A 47 -4.56 0.70 6.82
N THR A 48 -4.21 1.70 6.01
CA THR A 48 -4.69 3.09 6.16
C THR A 48 -5.87 3.43 5.24
N CYS A 49 -6.45 2.41 4.62
CA CYS A 49 -7.51 2.53 3.63
C CYS A 49 -7.13 3.34 2.38
N SER A 50 -5.84 3.34 2.02
CA SER A 50 -5.30 4.18 0.95
C SER A 50 -4.22 3.46 0.15
N ALA A 51 -4.16 3.72 -1.16
CA ALA A 51 -3.08 3.23 -2.03
C ALA A 51 -1.70 3.80 -1.63
N LYS A 52 -1.68 4.87 -0.82
CA LYS A 52 -0.46 5.59 -0.44
C LYS A 52 0.46 4.79 0.48
N ASP A 53 -0.04 3.73 1.12
CA ASP A 53 0.77 2.85 1.99
C ASP A 53 1.94 2.22 1.22
N ARG A 54 1.72 1.91 -0.06
CA ARG A 54 2.74 1.33 -0.93
C ARG A 54 3.91 2.29 -1.16
N ILE A 55 3.61 3.54 -1.50
CA ILE A 55 4.65 4.51 -1.87
C ILE A 55 5.39 5.01 -0.64
N ALA A 56 4.68 5.24 0.47
CA ALA A 56 5.30 5.63 1.73
C ALA A 56 6.29 4.58 2.22
N TYR A 57 5.88 3.31 2.25
CA TYR A 57 6.78 2.21 2.61
C TYR A 57 8.02 2.15 1.71
N ALA A 58 7.82 2.23 0.38
CA ALA A 58 8.92 2.17 -0.57
C ALA A 58 9.91 3.34 -0.40
N MET A 59 9.41 4.57 -0.24
CA MET A 59 10.24 5.77 -0.08
C MET A 59 11.09 5.71 1.19
N ILE A 60 10.48 5.36 2.33
CA ILE A 60 11.20 5.28 3.60
C ILE A 60 12.23 4.16 3.57
N LYS A 61 11.83 2.96 3.14
CA LYS A 61 12.72 1.80 3.09
C LYS A 61 13.93 2.04 2.17
N GLU A 62 13.72 2.66 1.01
CA GLU A 62 14.82 2.96 0.11
C GLU A 62 15.75 4.02 0.71
N ALA A 63 15.19 5.09 1.29
CA ALA A 63 16.00 6.13 1.92
C ALA A 63 16.81 5.61 3.13
N GLU A 64 16.28 4.65 3.89
CA GLU A 64 17.01 3.95 4.95
C GLU A 64 18.12 3.06 4.38
N ASN A 65 17.84 2.29 3.32
CA ASN A 65 18.84 1.44 2.65
C ASN A 65 19.99 2.26 2.06
N GLU A 66 19.69 3.44 1.49
CA GLU A 66 20.67 4.39 0.97
C GLU A 66 21.41 5.15 2.10
N GLY A 67 21.01 4.98 3.37
CA GLY A 67 21.59 5.68 4.52
C GLY A 67 21.28 7.18 4.54
N ARG A 68 20.29 7.64 3.79
CA ARG A 68 19.89 9.06 3.69
C ARG A 68 19.07 9.51 4.89
N ILE A 69 18.34 8.58 5.51
CA ILE A 69 17.56 8.83 6.72
C ILE A 69 17.94 7.81 7.79
N THR A 70 17.82 8.20 9.05
CA THR A 70 18.09 7.34 10.20
C THR A 70 16.96 7.48 11.21
N PRO A 71 16.31 6.37 11.62
CA PRO A 71 15.27 6.39 12.64
C PRO A 71 15.72 7.13 13.91
N GLY A 72 14.89 8.05 14.40
CA GLY A 72 15.16 8.84 15.60
C GLY A 72 16.17 9.98 15.45
N MET A 73 16.81 10.13 14.28
CA MET A 73 17.74 11.23 13.99
C MET A 73 17.19 12.16 12.92
N THR A 74 16.60 11.60 11.88
CA THR A 74 16.07 12.37 10.75
C THR A 74 14.60 12.71 10.95
N THR A 75 14.25 13.99 10.83
CA THR A 75 12.84 14.42 10.77
C THR A 75 12.36 14.41 9.33
N ILE A 76 11.31 13.64 9.06
CA ILE A 76 10.65 13.59 7.75
C ILE A 76 9.62 14.72 7.70
N ILE A 77 9.68 15.54 6.67
CA ILE A 77 8.71 16.63 6.42
C ILE A 77 8.08 16.38 5.06
N GLU A 78 6.76 16.30 5.04
CA GLU A 78 5.98 16.19 3.81
C GLU A 78 4.77 17.13 3.88
N ALA A 79 4.60 17.93 2.83
CA ALA A 79 3.52 18.91 2.73
C ALA A 79 2.43 18.36 1.80
N THR A 80 1.35 17.88 2.40
CA THR A 80 0.23 17.25 1.69
C THR A 80 -1.11 17.66 2.27
N SER A 81 -2.12 17.73 1.41
CA SER A 81 -3.47 18.17 1.74
C SER A 81 -4.49 17.02 1.84
N GLY A 82 -4.03 15.76 1.97
CA GLY A 82 -4.89 14.56 1.91
C GLY A 82 -4.66 13.53 3.03
N THR A 83 -5.26 12.33 2.88
CA THR A 83 -5.25 11.17 3.83
C THR A 83 -3.88 10.61 4.24
N VAL A 84 -2.80 11.22 3.75
CA VAL A 84 -1.42 10.79 3.96
C VAL A 84 -1.00 10.80 5.44
N TRP A 85 -1.64 11.61 6.28
CA TRP A 85 -1.31 11.69 7.72
C TRP A 85 -1.42 10.35 8.44
N GLY A 86 -2.31 9.44 8.01
CA GLY A 86 -2.40 8.09 8.59
C GLY A 86 -1.35 7.10 8.08
N THR A 87 -0.61 7.44 7.03
CA THR A 87 0.32 6.54 6.33
C THR A 87 1.77 6.66 6.79
N PHE A 88 2.19 7.81 7.32
CA PHE A 88 3.56 8.04 7.78
C PHE A 88 3.75 7.96 9.30
N ILE A 89 2.71 7.57 10.04
CA ILE A 89 2.74 7.31 11.49
C ILE A 89 2.51 5.83 11.78
#